data_AF-A0A2R6J0E1-F1
#
_entry.id   AF-A0A2R6J0E1-F1
#
_cell.length_a   1.000
_cell.length_b   1.000
_cell.length_c   1.000
_cell.angle_alpha   90.00
_cell.angle_beta   90.00
_cell.angle_gamma   90.00
#
_symmetry.space_group_name_H-M   'P 1'
#
loop_
_entity.id
_entity.type
_entity.pdbx_description
1 polymer ?
#
loop_
_entity_poly.entity_id
_entity_poly.type
_entity_poly.pdbx_seq_one_letter_code
_entity_poly.pdbx_strand_id
1 'polypeptide(L)'
;MTATGRVGAEFTAAWRSFLRRRTAVFFTFFFPVLLILIFGVLVGTQRTGGGLFTEPAGYYVPGYLAVVVLFTPLSRIGSTVARHRDGNRFEKLATTPLSRTEWLLARTLVNVVIIGIASLLILGLVVFVTGAEVALSIVLVPFV
;
A
#
# COMPACT_ATOMS: atom_id res chain seq x y z
N MET A 1 28.92 5.78 -12.51
CA MET A 1 27.48 5.47 -12.34
C MET A 1 26.68 6.76 -12.42
N THR A 2 25.61 6.79 -13.20
CA THR A 2 24.68 7.94 -13.32
C THR A 2 23.75 8.03 -12.11
N ALA A 3 23.16 9.21 -11.86
CA ALA A 3 22.18 9.42 -10.78
C ALA A 3 20.97 8.47 -10.90
N THR A 4 20.48 8.27 -12.12
CA THR A 4 19.40 7.33 -12.43
C THR A 4 19.76 5.88 -12.10
N GLY A 5 21.01 5.47 -12.37
CA GLY A 5 21.50 4.13 -12.02
C GLY A 5 21.56 3.89 -10.51
N ARG A 6 21.94 4.92 -9.73
CA ARG A 6 21.94 4.83 -8.26
C ARG A 6 20.53 4.71 -7.69
N VAL A 7 19.59 5.54 -8.16
CA VAL A 7 18.17 5.47 -7.77
C VAL A 7 17.56 4.10 -8.11
N GLY A 8 17.83 3.58 -9.31
CA GLY A 8 17.34 2.26 -9.72
C GLY A 8 17.91 1.10 -8.89
N ALA A 9 19.19 1.17 -8.52
CA ALA A 9 19.81 0.17 -7.64
C ALA A 9 19.18 0.18 -6.24
N GLU A 10 18.98 1.36 -5.66
CA GLU A 10 18.32 1.53 -4.35
C GLU A 10 16.86 1.12 -4.39
N PHE A 11 16.13 1.45 -5.47
CA PHE A 11 14.77 1.00 -5.69
C PHE A 11 14.71 -0.54 -5.66
N THR A 12 15.59 -1.20 -6.41
CA THR A 12 15.64 -2.67 -6.48
C THR A 12 15.98 -3.28 -5.12
N ALA A 13 16.93 -2.69 -4.40
CA ALA A 13 17.30 -3.13 -3.06
C ALA A 13 16.14 -2.98 -2.07
N ALA A 14 15.45 -1.84 -2.10
CA ALA A 14 14.29 -1.56 -1.26
C ALA A 14 13.10 -2.47 -1.60
N TRP A 15 12.83 -2.74 -2.88
CA TRP A 15 11.81 -3.68 -3.34
C TRP A 15 12.07 -5.10 -2.84
N ARG A 16 13.29 -5.62 -3.07
CA ARG A 16 13.68 -6.95 -2.57
C ARG A 16 13.64 -7.03 -1.04
N SER A 17 14.06 -5.96 -0.36
CA SER A 17 13.99 -5.88 1.10
C SER A 17 12.55 -5.95 1.61
N PHE A 18 11.60 -5.32 0.91
CA PHE A 18 10.19 -5.42 1.22
C PHE A 18 9.66 -6.84 1.02
N LEU A 19 9.91 -7.45 -0.13
CA LEU A 19 9.42 -8.81 -0.43
C LEU A 19 9.98 -9.88 0.51
N ARG A 20 11.21 -9.71 1.01
CA ARG A 20 11.80 -10.62 2.02
C ARG A 20 11.12 -10.52 3.39
N ARG A 21 10.38 -9.45 3.67
CA ARG A 21 9.66 -9.25 4.93
C ARG A 21 8.25 -9.82 4.84
N ARG A 22 8.12 -11.15 4.95
CA ARG A 22 6.85 -11.88 4.85
C ARG A 22 5.72 -11.26 5.68
N THR A 23 5.98 -10.89 6.93
CA THR A 23 4.98 -10.24 7.80
C THR A 23 4.49 -8.92 7.21
N ALA A 24 5.38 -8.08 6.67
CA ALA A 24 4.99 -6.80 6.09
C ALA A 24 4.20 -6.98 4.79
N VAL A 25 4.61 -7.91 3.94
CA VAL A 25 3.91 -8.27 2.71
C VAL A 25 2.49 -8.76 3.05
N PHE A 26 2.36 -9.66 4.01
CA PHE A 26 1.08 -10.17 4.47
C PHE A 26 0.14 -9.05 4.94
N PHE A 27 0.59 -8.20 5.85
CA PHE A 27 -0.26 -7.10 6.35
C PHE A 27 -0.54 -6.02 5.30
N THR A 28 0.30 -5.87 4.27
CA THR A 28 0.07 -4.88 3.21
C THR A 28 -0.98 -5.35 2.21
N PHE A 29 -0.94 -6.63 1.80
CA PHE A 29 -1.81 -7.14 0.74
C PHE A 29 -2.95 -8.00 1.27
N PHE A 30 -2.67 -8.92 2.18
CA PHE A 30 -3.64 -9.92 2.63
C PHE A 30 -4.62 -9.34 3.68
N PHE A 31 -4.13 -8.54 4.61
CA PHE A 31 -4.97 -8.03 5.69
C PHE A 31 -6.14 -7.15 5.20
N PRO A 32 -5.95 -6.20 4.27
CA PRO A 32 -7.09 -5.44 3.72
C PRO A 32 -8.09 -6.32 2.97
N VAL A 33 -7.61 -7.31 2.21
CA VAL A 33 -8.46 -8.29 1.52
C VAL A 33 -9.30 -9.08 2.51
N LEU A 34 -8.69 -9.56 3.60
CA LEU A 34 -9.37 -10.29 4.66
C LEU A 34 -10.47 -9.44 5.31
N LEU A 35 -10.18 -8.17 5.63
CA LEU A 35 -11.18 -7.26 6.19
C LEU A 35 -12.36 -7.06 5.23
N ILE A 36 -12.10 -6.84 3.94
CA ILE A 36 -13.15 -6.66 2.93
C ILE A 36 -13.99 -7.94 2.80
N LEU A 37 -13.38 -9.11 2.78
CA LEU A 37 -14.11 -10.37 2.70
C LEU A 37 -14.95 -10.60 3.96
N ILE A 38 -14.42 -10.33 5.15
CA ILE A 38 -15.18 -10.47 6.39
C ILE A 38 -16.35 -9.49 6.41
N PHE A 39 -16.14 -8.20 6.14
CA PHE A 39 -17.22 -7.21 6.16
C PHE A 39 -18.20 -7.37 5.00
N GLY A 40 -17.73 -7.81 3.83
CA GLY A 40 -18.56 -8.05 2.65
C GLY A 40 -19.38 -9.33 2.72
N VAL A 41 -18.82 -10.42 3.27
CA VAL A 41 -19.47 -11.74 3.31
C VAL A 41 -20.14 -12.02 4.66
N LEU A 42 -19.48 -11.73 5.79
CA LEU A 42 -19.96 -12.10 7.13
C LEU A 42 -21.02 -11.13 7.66
N VAL A 43 -20.91 -9.83 7.37
CA VAL A 43 -21.87 -8.86 7.90
C VAL A 43 -23.20 -8.89 7.15
N GLY A 44 -23.27 -9.57 6.00
CA GLY A 44 -24.52 -9.91 5.32
C GLY A 44 -25.43 -8.70 5.14
N THR A 45 -25.36 -8.04 3.98
CA THR A 45 -26.23 -6.92 3.59
C THR A 45 -27.72 -7.22 3.85
N GLN A 46 -28.21 -6.96 5.06
CA GLN A 46 -29.64 -6.87 5.33
C GLN A 46 -30.07 -5.53 4.76
N ARG A 47 -30.48 -5.56 3.48
CA ARG A 47 -30.96 -4.41 2.71
C ARG A 47 -32.16 -3.68 3.34
N THR A 48 -32.70 -4.18 4.45
CA THR A 48 -33.98 -3.73 5.01
C THR A 48 -33.99 -3.56 6.54
N GLY A 49 -32.84 -3.58 7.25
CA GLY A 49 -32.88 -3.51 8.71
C GLY A 49 -31.59 -3.09 9.40
N GLY A 50 -31.28 -1.79 9.41
CA GLY A 50 -30.43 -1.14 10.42
C GLY A 50 -28.99 -1.64 10.62
N GLY A 51 -28.44 -2.45 9.72
CA GLY A 51 -27.05 -2.94 9.78
C GLY A 51 -26.02 -1.85 9.42
N LEU A 52 -24.74 -2.10 9.70
CA LEU A 52 -23.63 -1.17 9.40
C LEU A 52 -23.32 -1.01 7.90
N PHE A 53 -23.76 -1.93 7.03
CA PHE A 53 -23.50 -1.93 5.58
C PHE A 53 -24.79 -1.99 4.77
N THR A 54 -25.52 -0.87 4.73
CA THR A 54 -26.81 -0.74 4.03
C THR A 54 -26.66 -0.41 2.55
N GLU A 55 -25.52 0.14 2.14
CA GLU A 55 -25.30 0.60 0.77
C GLU A 55 -24.75 -0.49 -0.15
N PRO A 56 -24.89 -0.34 -1.48
CA PRO A 56 -24.22 -1.20 -2.45
C PRO A 56 -22.70 -1.17 -2.23
N ALA A 57 -22.03 -2.30 -2.45
CA ALA A 57 -20.59 -2.42 -2.14
C ALA A 57 -19.69 -1.40 -2.85
N GLY A 58 -20.10 -0.91 -4.02
CA GLY A 58 -19.42 0.18 -4.74
C GLY A 58 -19.30 1.48 -3.91
N TYR A 59 -20.25 1.75 -3.02
CA TYR A 59 -20.23 2.91 -2.12
C TYR A 59 -19.04 2.88 -1.15
N TYR A 60 -18.63 1.69 -0.71
CA TYR A 60 -17.56 1.55 0.27
C TYR A 60 -16.15 1.49 -0.35
N VAL A 61 -16.04 1.39 -1.68
CA VAL A 61 -14.76 1.31 -2.41
C VAL A 61 -13.79 2.44 -2.04
N PRO A 62 -14.21 3.73 -2.04
CA PRO A 62 -13.30 4.82 -1.66
C PRO A 62 -12.82 4.70 -0.21
N GLY A 63 -13.68 4.22 0.70
CA GLY A 63 -13.32 3.98 2.10
C GLY A 63 -12.27 2.88 2.25
N TYR A 64 -12.44 1.77 1.53
CA TYR A 64 -11.45 0.69 1.52
C TYR A 64 -10.11 1.12 0.94
N LEU A 65 -10.13 1.88 -0.17
CA LEU A 65 -8.92 2.44 -0.77
C LEU A 65 -8.24 3.42 0.19
N ALA A 66 -9.00 4.31 0.83
CA ALA A 66 -8.46 5.27 1.80
C ALA A 66 -7.79 4.58 2.99
N VAL A 67 -8.40 3.52 3.55
CA VAL A 67 -7.79 2.73 4.63
C VAL A 67 -6.45 2.14 4.18
N VAL A 68 -6.36 1.62 2.97
CA VAL A 68 -5.12 1.00 2.48
C VAL A 68 -4.04 2.04 2.25
N VAL A 69 -4.40 3.14 1.61
CA VAL A 69 -3.49 4.24 1.31
C VAL A 69 -3.00 4.93 2.59
N LEU A 70 -3.82 5.04 3.64
CA LEU A 70 -3.44 5.66 4.90
C LEU A 70 -2.73 4.69 5.86
N PHE A 71 -3.28 3.49 6.05
CA PHE A 71 -2.83 2.57 7.10
C PHE A 71 -1.56 1.81 6.73
N THR A 72 -1.36 1.54 5.43
CA THR A 72 -0.18 0.83 4.93
C THR A 72 1.12 1.61 5.12
N PRO A 73 1.24 2.90 4.72
CA PRO A 73 2.44 3.68 5.02
C PRO A 73 2.60 3.95 6.52
N LEU A 74 1.52 4.18 7.26
CA LEU A 74 1.58 4.39 8.72
C LEU A 74 2.23 3.19 9.44
N SER A 75 1.77 1.97 9.13
CA SER A 75 2.33 0.73 9.67
C SER A 75 3.78 0.50 9.22
N ARG A 76 4.14 0.98 8.02
CA ARG A 76 5.50 0.88 7.48
C ARG A 76 6.47 1.87 8.11
N ILE A 77 6.05 3.10 8.40
CA ILE A 77 6.90 4.14 8.98
C ILE A 77 7.36 3.71 10.37
N GLY A 78 6.46 3.26 11.25
CA GLY A 78 6.83 2.83 12.60
C GLY A 78 7.91 1.74 12.60
N SER A 79 7.73 0.71 11.76
CA SER A 79 8.71 -0.39 11.66
C SER A 79 10.00 0.01 10.94
N THR A 80 9.95 0.97 10.02
CA THR A 80 11.12 1.45 9.28
C THR A 80 11.99 2.36 10.15
N VAL A 81 11.38 3.25 10.93
CA VAL A 81 12.06 4.17 11.84
C VAL A 81 12.78 3.41 12.95
N ALA A 82 12.12 2.43 13.58
CA ALA A 82 12.75 1.56 14.58
C ALA A 82 14.02 0.88 14.03
N ARG A 83 13.96 0.31 12.83
CA ARG A 83 15.10 -0.38 12.22
C ARG A 83 16.20 0.53 11.67
N HIS A 84 15.90 1.78 11.33
CA HIS A 84 16.95 2.73 10.93
C HIS A 84 17.72 3.23 12.14
N ARG A 85 17.08 3.32 13.31
CA ARG A 85 17.76 3.59 14.58
C ARG A 85 18.72 2.47 14.98
N ASP A 86 18.36 1.20 14.75
CA ASP A 86 19.21 0.06 15.13
C ASP A 86 20.40 -0.21 14.18
N GLY A 87 20.43 0.39 12.99
CA GLY A 87 21.28 -0.11 11.88
C GLY A 87 22.45 0.76 11.42
N ASN A 88 22.65 1.96 11.98
CA ASN A 88 23.59 2.99 11.49
C ASN A 88 23.63 3.12 9.94
N ARG A 89 22.50 2.93 9.26
CA ARG A 89 22.47 2.87 7.79
C ARG A 89 22.87 4.18 7.14
N PHE A 90 22.55 5.31 7.76
CA PHE A 90 22.91 6.62 7.22
C PHE A 90 24.44 6.85 7.25
N GLU A 91 25.13 6.25 8.22
CA GLU A 91 26.60 6.24 8.32
C GLU A 91 27.24 5.42 7.20
N LYS A 92 26.67 4.25 6.91
CA LYS A 92 27.10 3.38 5.81
C LYS A 92 26.77 3.97 4.44
N LEU A 93 25.64 4.66 4.30
CA LEU A 93 25.27 5.34 3.05
C LEU A 93 26.16 6.55 2.76
N ALA A 94 26.70 7.22 3.79
CA ALA A 94 27.69 8.29 3.61
C ALA A 94 29.00 7.81 2.97
N THR A 95 29.31 6.51 3.06
CA THR A 95 30.45 5.89 2.36
C THR A 95 30.13 5.48 0.91
N THR A 96 28.91 5.72 0.44
CA THR A 96 28.48 5.45 -0.94
C THR A 96 28.26 6.76 -1.71
N PRO A 97 28.35 6.75 -3.05
CA PRO A 97 28.10 7.95 -3.87
C PRO A 97 26.61 8.36 -3.95
N LEU A 98 25.73 7.77 -3.14
CA LEU A 98 24.29 8.01 -3.14
C LEU A 98 23.96 9.28 -2.35
N SER A 99 23.27 10.22 -2.98
CA SER A 99 22.82 11.44 -2.28
C SER A 99 21.57 11.18 -1.42
N ARG A 100 21.33 12.05 -0.43
CA ARG A 100 20.13 11.98 0.43
C ARG A 100 18.83 12.09 -0.38
N THR A 101 18.82 12.93 -1.41
CA THR A 101 17.65 13.13 -2.29
C THR A 101 17.43 11.92 -3.19
N GLU A 102 18.48 11.32 -3.73
CA GLU A 102 18.38 10.07 -4.52
C GLU A 102 17.81 8.93 -3.68
N TRP A 103 18.25 8.80 -2.43
CA TRP A 103 17.72 7.80 -1.50
C TRP A 103 16.23 8.03 -1.19
N LEU A 104 15.85 9.27 -0.88
CA LEU A 104 14.45 9.63 -0.62
C LEU A 104 13.56 9.34 -1.82
N LEU A 105 13.99 9.73 -3.02
CA LEU A 105 13.26 9.47 -4.27
C LEU A 105 13.08 7.96 -4.50
N ALA A 106 14.14 7.16 -4.38
CA ALA A 106 14.06 5.72 -4.54
C ALA A 106 13.08 5.08 -3.54
N ARG A 107 13.09 5.55 -2.29
CA ARG A 107 12.22 5.04 -1.22
C ARG A 107 10.76 5.41 -1.44
N THR A 108 10.50 6.65 -1.85
CA THR A 108 9.16 7.13 -2.21
C THR A 108 8.62 6.34 -3.39
N LEU A 109 9.41 6.16 -4.47
CA LEU A 109 9.02 5.39 -5.65
C LEU A 109 8.63 3.95 -5.29
N VAL A 110 9.45 3.23 -4.51
CA VAL A 110 9.09 1.87 -4.07
C VAL A 110 7.78 1.86 -3.27
N ASN A 111 7.58 2.84 -2.38
CA ASN A 111 6.35 2.91 -1.60
C ASN A 111 5.13 3.18 -2.48
N VAL A 112 5.23 4.12 -3.42
CA VAL A 112 4.16 4.42 -4.40
C VAL A 112 3.81 3.17 -5.20
N VAL A 113 4.80 2.44 -5.72
CA VAL A 113 4.55 1.20 -6.47
C VAL A 113 3.87 0.14 -5.61
N ILE A 114 4.31 -0.05 -4.36
CA ILE A 114 3.68 -1.05 -3.46
C ILE A 114 2.24 -0.65 -3.12
N ILE A 115 1.99 0.63 -2.83
CA ILE A 115 0.64 1.13 -2.52
C ILE A 115 -0.25 0.98 -3.75
N GLY A 116 0.21 1.42 -4.92
CA GLY A 116 -0.53 1.28 -6.17
C GLY A 116 -0.90 -0.17 -6.47
N ILE A 117 0.03 -1.12 -6.29
CA ILE A 117 -0.28 -2.56 -6.45
C ILE A 117 -1.34 -3.01 -5.43
N ALA A 118 -1.23 -2.62 -4.16
CA ALA A 118 -2.21 -2.99 -3.13
C ALA A 118 -3.61 -2.40 -3.43
N SER A 119 -3.66 -1.13 -3.84
CA SER A 119 -4.89 -0.44 -4.25
C SER A 119 -5.53 -1.11 -5.47
N LEU A 120 -4.74 -1.46 -6.49
CA LEU A 120 -5.23 -2.17 -7.68
C LEU A 120 -5.74 -3.57 -7.36
N LEU A 121 -5.07 -4.31 -6.47
CA LEU A 121 -5.53 -5.62 -6.01
C LEU A 121 -6.88 -5.52 -5.32
N ILE A 122 -7.07 -4.50 -4.49
CA ILE A 122 -8.32 -4.28 -3.75
C ILE A 122 -9.43 -3.84 -4.69
N LEU A 123 -9.13 -2.94 -5.62
CA LEU A 123 -10.09 -2.52 -6.63
C LEU A 123 -10.56 -3.73 -7.46
N GLY A 124 -9.63 -4.55 -7.93
CA GLY A 124 -9.94 -5.78 -8.66
C GLY A 124 -10.77 -6.77 -7.85
N LEU A 125 -10.45 -6.95 -6.56
CA LEU A 125 -11.23 -7.79 -5.65
C LEU A 125 -12.66 -7.27 -5.49
N VAL A 126 -12.84 -5.96 -5.26
CA VAL A 126 -14.18 -5.41 -5.06
C VAL A 126 -15.01 -5.55 -6.32
N VAL A 127 -14.45 -5.21 -7.49
CA VAL A 127 -15.13 -5.41 -8.78
C VAL A 127 -15.52 -6.87 -8.97
N PHE A 128 -14.61 -7.81 -8.68
CA PHE A 128 -14.88 -9.25 -8.81
C PHE A 128 -15.98 -9.74 -7.85
N VAL A 129 -15.93 -9.35 -6.58
CA VAL A 129 -16.85 -9.84 -5.54
C VAL A 129 -18.24 -9.21 -5.68
N THR A 130 -18.34 -7.97 -6.17
CA THR A 130 -19.61 -7.22 -6.18
C THR A 130 -20.16 -6.86 -7.55
N GLY A 131 -19.42 -7.10 -8.62
CA GLY A 131 -19.85 -6.76 -9.99
C GLY A 131 -20.04 -5.25 -10.20
N ALA A 132 -19.42 -4.42 -9.36
CA ALA A 132 -19.61 -2.97 -9.37
C ALA A 132 -19.00 -2.36 -10.65
N GLU A 133 -19.80 -1.55 -11.37
CA GLU A 133 -19.30 -0.69 -12.44
C GLU A 133 -18.52 0.48 -11.81
N VAL A 134 -17.20 0.33 -11.76
CA VAL A 134 -16.33 1.41 -11.29
C VAL A 134 -16.14 2.40 -12.42
N ALA A 135 -16.74 3.59 -12.30
CA ALA A 135 -16.38 4.73 -13.13
C ALA A 135 -14.94 5.16 -12.78
N LEU A 136 -13.98 4.82 -13.64
CA LEU A 136 -12.60 5.27 -13.50
C LEU A 136 -12.54 6.79 -13.66
N SER A 137 -12.54 7.50 -12.53
CA SER A 137 -12.38 8.95 -12.50
C SER A 137 -10.93 9.32 -12.20
N ILE A 138 -10.37 10.27 -12.96
CA ILE A 138 -9.04 10.85 -12.70
C ILE A 138 -8.93 11.43 -11.28
N VAL A 139 -10.06 11.81 -10.68
CA VAL A 139 -10.14 12.31 -9.30
C VAL A 139 -9.74 11.24 -8.27
N LEU A 140 -9.71 9.95 -8.63
CA LEU A 140 -9.25 8.86 -7.76
C LEU A 140 -7.73 8.69 -7.75
N VAL A 141 -7.01 9.25 -8.72
CA VAL A 141 -5.54 9.14 -8.84
C VAL A 141 -4.77 9.66 -7.62
N PRO A 142 -5.17 10.75 -6.94
CA PRO A 142 -4.49 11.19 -5.70
C PRO A 142 -4.63 10.21 -4.53
N PHE A 143 -5.59 9.28 -4.62
CA PHE A 143 -5.93 8.33 -3.56
C PHE A 143 -5.42 6.90 -3.85
N VAL A 144 -4.61 6.70 -4.89
CA VAL A 144 -4.02 5.41 -5.31
C VAL A 144 -2.50 5.52 -5.30
#